data_AF-A0A225WGS8-F1
#
_entry.id   AF-A0A225WGS8-F1
#
_cell.length_a   1.000
_cell.length_b   1.000
_cell.length_c   1.000
_cell.angle_alpha   90.00
_cell.angle_beta   90.00
_cell.angle_gamma   90.00
#
_symmetry.space_group_name_H-M   'P 1'
#
loop_
_entity.id
_entity.type
_entity.pdbx_description
1 polymer ?
#
loop_
_entity_poly.entity_id
_entity_poly.type
_entity_poly.pdbx_seq_one_letter_code
_entity_poly.pdbx_strand_id
1 'polypeptide(L)'
;MEFIYAFGLLLSIAHAATDKISKDLLDGWNPCAMYTFAEEGTASGTAECAIYTAPLCYPGICDTPISRDKTMDIFVKRLPATTGNADTATNIWLVEGGPGAASSSIEFMMVDFHARLNGTVNVYSMDHRVAACAKAVERKYKNLAAFSMTSAATDLKTLISEYSNGADTIVYGVSYGSTLVERLMHLDPPTVTGKLDPRTPHKYAEYLLDALEGDNKELVTFQHVVHGTLSWSFLDEEDYESETCGMKIFLSYVHSGADLAALNKSCLDEMPPLNWTTPIDYRNSFLSVVDPYDGIYDVNLSA
;
A
#
# COMPACT_ATOMS: atom_id res chain seq x y z
N MET A 1 -23.16 42.39 49.33
CA MET A 1 -22.15 41.32 49.14
C MET A 1 -22.59 40.51 47.94
N GLU A 2 -22.17 40.95 46.75
CA GLU A 2 -22.35 40.19 45.52
C GLU A 2 -21.12 39.31 45.32
N PHE A 3 -21.32 38.00 45.25
CA PHE A 3 -20.27 37.04 44.91
C PHE A 3 -20.26 36.89 43.39
N ILE A 4 -19.29 37.53 42.74
CA ILE A 4 -18.99 37.31 41.32
C ILE A 4 -18.14 36.03 41.24
N TYR A 5 -18.72 34.93 40.76
CA TYR A 5 -17.96 33.73 40.40
C TYR A 5 -17.44 33.88 38.97
N ALA A 6 -16.14 34.17 38.83
CA ALA A 6 -15.45 34.10 37.55
C ALA A 6 -14.95 32.67 37.33
N PHE A 7 -15.60 31.92 36.45
CA PHE A 7 -15.04 30.68 35.90
C PHE A 7 -13.93 31.05 34.91
N GLY A 8 -12.69 31.06 35.37
CA GLY A 8 -11.51 31.15 34.51
C GLY A 8 -11.30 29.82 33.78
N LEU A 9 -11.62 29.79 32.49
CA LEU A 9 -11.26 28.69 31.61
C LEU A 9 -9.74 28.76 31.37
N LEU A 10 -8.97 27.94 32.08
CA LEU A 10 -7.56 27.71 31.78
C LEU A 10 -7.48 26.91 30.47
N LEU A 11 -7.51 27.60 29.33
CA LEU A 11 -7.05 27.07 28.06
C LEU A 11 -5.53 26.92 28.14
N SER A 12 -5.07 25.72 28.54
CA SER A 12 -3.69 25.31 28.33
C SER A 12 -3.49 25.03 26.84
N ILE A 13 -3.22 26.09 26.07
CA ILE A 13 -2.73 25.96 24.69
C ILE A 13 -1.26 25.55 24.80
N ALA A 14 -0.99 24.24 24.74
CA ALA A 14 0.34 23.76 24.47
C ALA A 14 0.66 24.06 23.00
N HIS A 15 1.30 25.19 22.74
CA HIS A 15 2.09 25.34 21.53
C HIS A 15 3.33 24.49 21.73
N ALA A 16 3.30 23.25 21.25
CA ALA A 16 4.54 22.64 20.79
C ALA A 16 5.00 23.53 19.62
N ALA A 17 5.97 24.39 19.88
CA ALA A 17 6.80 24.88 18.80
C ALA A 17 7.36 23.62 18.14
N THR A 18 6.80 23.23 17.00
CA THR A 18 7.52 22.37 16.09
C THR A 18 8.77 23.16 15.76
N ASP A 19 9.88 22.83 16.40
CA ASP A 19 11.18 23.13 15.82
C ASP A 19 11.06 22.66 14.38
N LYS A 20 11.05 23.61 13.45
CA LYS A 20 11.23 23.35 12.04
C LYS A 20 12.61 22.74 11.92
N ILE A 21 12.70 21.43 12.13
CA ILE A 21 13.66 20.62 11.39
C ILE A 21 13.16 20.73 9.95
N SER A 22 13.59 21.78 9.26
CA SER A 22 13.75 21.71 7.82
C SER A 22 14.68 20.53 7.57
N LYS A 23 14.14 19.41 7.12
CA LYS A 23 14.86 18.43 6.32
C LYS A 23 13.81 17.55 5.65
N ASP A 24 13.51 17.90 4.41
CA ASP A 24 13.10 16.90 3.45
C ASP A 24 13.98 15.65 3.65
N LEU A 25 13.37 14.50 3.97
CA LEU A 25 14.08 13.25 4.19
C LEU A 25 14.56 12.64 2.87
N LEU A 26 14.06 13.14 1.74
CA LEU A 26 14.57 12.85 0.42
C LEU A 26 15.67 13.86 0.06
N ASP A 27 16.80 13.40 -0.44
CA ASP A 27 17.94 14.26 -0.84
C ASP A 27 17.73 15.00 -2.18
N GLY A 28 16.54 14.88 -2.77
CA GLY A 28 16.13 15.50 -4.02
C GLY A 28 16.28 14.58 -5.24
N TRP A 29 15.45 14.81 -6.25
CA TRP A 29 15.48 14.04 -7.48
C TRP A 29 16.63 14.51 -8.39
N ASN A 30 17.57 13.60 -8.66
CA ASN A 30 18.75 13.86 -9.49
C ASN A 30 18.73 12.98 -10.75
N PRO A 31 19.13 13.49 -11.93
CA PRO A 31 19.23 12.65 -13.12
C PRO A 31 20.15 11.44 -12.91
N CYS A 32 19.72 10.26 -13.33
CA CYS A 32 20.50 9.03 -13.23
C CYS A 32 20.32 8.15 -14.47
N ALA A 33 21.12 7.08 -14.57
CA ALA A 33 21.00 6.14 -15.68
C ALA A 33 19.67 5.36 -15.62
N MET A 34 19.09 5.09 -16.79
CA MET A 34 17.89 4.25 -16.92
C MET A 34 18.08 2.89 -16.23
N TYR A 35 19.20 2.24 -16.53
CA TYR A 35 19.64 1.04 -15.81
C TYR A 35 20.84 1.35 -14.93
N THR A 36 20.80 0.93 -13.67
CA THR A 36 21.84 1.22 -12.66
C THR A 36 23.20 0.64 -13.05
N PHE A 37 23.22 -0.48 -13.79
CA PHE A 37 24.44 -1.15 -14.25
C PHE A 37 24.70 -1.00 -15.76
N ALA A 38 24.15 0.04 -16.40
CA ALA A 38 24.40 0.31 -17.82
C ALA A 38 25.88 0.68 -18.08
N GLU A 39 26.41 0.29 -19.25
CA GLU A 39 27.74 0.73 -19.70
C GLU A 39 27.77 2.25 -19.96
N GLU A 40 28.90 2.89 -19.65
CA GLU A 40 29.12 4.32 -19.90
C GLU A 40 28.77 4.70 -21.34
N GLY A 41 27.92 5.72 -21.51
CA GLY A 41 27.49 6.21 -22.84
C GLY A 41 26.16 5.65 -23.36
N THR A 42 25.52 4.72 -22.64
CA THR A 42 24.15 4.25 -22.95
C THR A 42 23.06 4.91 -22.08
N ALA A 43 23.44 5.87 -21.23
CA ALA A 43 22.58 6.61 -20.30
C ALA A 43 21.67 7.65 -20.99
N SER A 44 20.93 7.23 -22.01
CA SER A 44 19.88 8.06 -22.61
C SER A 44 18.55 7.74 -21.95
N GLY A 45 17.99 8.69 -21.20
CA GLY A 45 16.64 8.60 -20.62
C GLY A 45 16.37 9.66 -19.56
N THR A 46 15.12 9.71 -19.10
CA THR A 46 14.61 10.72 -18.13
C THR A 46 14.55 10.19 -16.70
N ALA A 47 15.33 9.15 -16.37
CA ALA A 47 15.33 8.58 -15.03
C ALA A 47 15.89 9.57 -14.00
N GLU A 48 15.25 9.57 -12.83
CA GLU A 48 15.68 10.35 -11.68
C GLU A 48 15.81 9.43 -10.47
N CYS A 49 16.82 9.69 -9.65
CA CYS A 49 17.15 8.92 -8.47
C CYS A 49 17.31 9.84 -7.26
N ALA A 50 17.04 9.28 -6.09
CA ALA A 50 17.18 9.95 -4.82
C ALA A 50 17.51 8.95 -3.70
N ILE A 51 18.02 9.46 -2.60
CA ILE A 51 18.20 8.74 -1.34
C ILE A 51 17.19 9.27 -0.33
N TYR A 52 16.34 8.37 0.14
CA TYR A 52 15.44 8.60 1.26
C TYR A 52 16.12 8.20 2.57
N THR A 53 16.32 9.17 3.46
CA THR A 53 16.86 8.98 4.80
C THR A 53 15.75 8.52 5.75
N ALA A 54 15.46 7.23 5.73
CA ALA A 54 14.42 6.62 6.55
C ALA A 54 14.83 6.56 8.04
N PRO A 55 13.90 6.75 8.98
CA PRO A 55 14.18 6.46 10.39
C PRO A 55 14.40 4.94 10.55
N LEU A 56 15.39 4.56 11.35
CA LEU A 56 15.68 3.15 11.60
C LEU A 56 14.49 2.46 12.29
N CYS A 57 13.83 3.12 13.23
CA CYS A 57 12.59 2.66 13.84
C CYS A 57 11.49 3.72 13.74
N TYR A 58 10.29 3.27 13.41
CA TYR A 58 9.10 4.10 13.43
C TYR A 58 8.37 3.99 14.78
N PRO A 59 7.79 5.09 15.30
CA PRO A 59 7.02 5.06 16.54
C PRO A 59 5.91 4.00 16.52
N GLY A 60 5.80 3.22 17.58
CA GLY A 60 4.79 2.17 17.72
C GLY A 60 5.11 0.84 17.02
N ILE A 61 6.20 0.79 16.23
CA ILE A 61 6.65 -0.45 15.56
C ILE A 61 7.88 -1.03 16.28
N CYS A 62 8.88 -0.20 16.57
CA CYS A 62 10.05 -0.63 17.34
C CYS A 62 10.69 0.51 18.11
N ASP A 63 11.44 0.15 19.17
CA ASP A 63 12.23 1.10 19.92
C ASP A 63 13.53 1.43 19.17
N THR A 64 13.86 2.72 19.09
CA THR A 64 15.12 3.17 18.49
C THR A 64 16.30 2.49 19.17
N PRO A 65 17.10 1.67 18.45
CA PRO A 65 18.16 0.91 19.09
C PRO A 65 19.22 1.84 19.68
N ILE A 66 19.96 1.36 20.68
CA ILE A 66 21.12 2.05 21.31
C ILE A 66 22.29 2.26 20.30
N SER A 67 22.11 1.81 19.05
CA SER A 67 22.94 2.08 17.88
C SER A 67 23.25 3.58 17.72
N ARG A 68 24.45 3.89 17.22
CA ARG A 68 24.81 5.26 16.80
C ARG A 68 24.01 5.71 15.58
N ASP A 69 23.67 4.76 14.70
CA ASP A 69 22.90 5.01 13.49
C ASP A 69 21.41 4.98 13.85
N LYS A 70 20.72 6.11 13.63
CA LYS A 70 19.28 6.28 13.87
C LYS A 70 18.45 6.30 12.58
N THR A 71 19.13 6.28 11.44
CA THR A 71 18.53 6.35 10.11
C THR A 71 19.21 5.33 9.21
N MET A 72 18.57 5.02 8.09
CA MET A 72 19.14 4.26 7.00
C MET A 72 18.81 4.93 5.67
N ASP A 73 19.69 4.74 4.71
CA ASP A 73 19.52 5.27 3.37
C ASP A 73 18.80 4.24 2.50
N ILE A 74 17.71 4.67 1.87
CA ILE A 74 16.91 3.88 0.95
C ILE A 74 17.03 4.51 -0.43
N PHE A 75 17.51 3.74 -1.39
CA PHE A 75 17.55 4.18 -2.78
C PHE A 75 16.15 4.19 -3.39
N VAL A 76 15.83 5.25 -4.12
CA VAL A 76 14.57 5.42 -4.82
C VAL A 76 14.86 5.88 -6.25
N LYS A 77 14.16 5.30 -7.22
CA LYS A 77 14.23 5.65 -8.63
C LYS A 77 12.84 5.95 -9.17
N ARG A 78 12.75 6.92 -10.08
CA ARG A 78 11.54 7.17 -10.88
C ARG A 78 11.84 7.42 -12.35
N LEU A 79 10.86 7.10 -13.18
CA LEU A 79 10.71 7.50 -14.57
C LEU A 79 9.51 8.45 -14.65
N PRO A 80 9.73 9.78 -14.69
CA PRO A 80 8.63 10.73 -14.83
C PRO A 80 7.87 10.54 -16.14
N ALA A 81 6.59 10.89 -16.16
CA ALA A 81 5.79 10.91 -17.38
C ALA A 81 6.45 11.86 -18.41
N THR A 82 6.64 11.35 -19.63
CA THR A 82 7.18 12.12 -20.76
C THR A 82 6.09 12.64 -21.69
N THR A 83 4.87 12.13 -21.56
CA THR A 83 3.68 12.57 -22.27
C THR A 83 2.68 13.12 -21.25
N GLY A 84 2.29 14.39 -21.39
CA GLY A 84 1.41 15.06 -20.42
C GLY A 84 2.21 15.78 -19.32
N ASN A 85 1.62 15.91 -18.13
CA ASN A 85 2.25 16.57 -16.99
C ASN A 85 2.58 15.54 -15.90
N ALA A 86 3.86 15.37 -15.59
CA ALA A 86 4.34 14.48 -14.54
C ALA A 86 3.80 14.85 -13.14
N ASP A 87 3.48 16.11 -12.88
CA ASP A 87 2.94 16.55 -11.59
C ASP A 87 1.49 16.10 -11.34
N THR A 88 0.79 15.65 -12.38
CA THR A 88 -0.61 15.20 -12.29
C THR A 88 -0.84 13.81 -12.87
N ALA A 89 0.20 13.18 -13.43
CA ALA A 89 0.11 11.85 -14.00
C ALA A 89 -0.12 10.79 -12.92
N THR A 90 -0.86 9.74 -13.26
CA THR A 90 -1.00 8.54 -12.42
C THR A 90 0.37 7.93 -12.13
N ASN A 91 0.55 7.43 -10.92
CA ASN A 91 1.80 6.79 -10.48
C ASN A 91 1.66 5.26 -10.51
N ILE A 92 2.73 4.59 -10.92
CA ILE A 92 2.91 3.14 -10.75
C ILE A 92 4.14 2.90 -9.90
N TRP A 93 3.97 2.29 -8.73
CA TRP A 93 5.07 1.86 -7.86
C TRP A 93 5.34 0.38 -8.05
N LEU A 94 6.55 0.04 -8.53
CA LEU A 94 7.00 -1.33 -8.66
C LEU A 94 7.84 -1.70 -7.45
N VAL A 95 7.42 -2.75 -6.75
CA VAL A 95 8.05 -3.24 -5.53
C VAL A 95 8.63 -4.63 -5.78
N GLU A 96 9.96 -4.72 -5.78
CA GLU A 96 10.67 -5.98 -5.99
C GLU A 96 10.41 -6.99 -4.86
N GLY A 97 10.63 -8.26 -5.13
CA GLY A 97 10.60 -9.33 -4.14
C GLY A 97 11.96 -9.68 -3.52
N GLY A 98 12.22 -10.98 -3.41
CA GLY A 98 13.35 -11.55 -2.69
C GLY A 98 12.86 -12.33 -1.47
N PRO A 99 12.89 -11.77 -0.24
CA PRO A 99 13.32 -10.42 0.17
C PRO A 99 14.81 -10.14 -0.06
N GLY A 100 15.16 -8.84 -0.13
CA GLY A 100 16.54 -8.37 -0.22
C GLY A 100 17.15 -8.31 -1.62
N ALA A 101 16.32 -8.52 -2.66
CA ALA A 101 16.67 -8.09 -4.01
C ALA A 101 16.57 -6.56 -4.13
N ALA A 102 17.49 -5.95 -4.87
CA ALA A 102 17.52 -4.51 -5.10
C ALA A 102 16.54 -4.11 -6.20
N SER A 103 16.02 -2.89 -6.18
CA SER A 103 15.12 -2.36 -7.23
C SER A 103 15.74 -2.41 -8.62
N SER A 104 17.08 -2.44 -8.70
CA SER A 104 17.80 -2.59 -9.96
C SER A 104 17.43 -3.86 -10.75
N SER A 105 16.94 -4.93 -10.12
CA SER A 105 16.51 -6.14 -10.85
C SER A 105 15.17 -5.98 -11.59
N ILE A 106 14.34 -5.00 -11.25
CA ILE A 106 13.06 -4.70 -11.94
C ILE A 106 13.08 -3.41 -12.75
N GLU A 107 14.25 -2.80 -12.96
CA GLU A 107 14.36 -1.61 -13.83
C GLU A 107 13.86 -1.88 -15.26
N PHE A 108 14.04 -3.10 -15.76
CA PHE A 108 13.49 -3.48 -17.06
C PHE A 108 11.95 -3.41 -17.09
N MET A 109 11.28 -3.75 -15.97
CA MET A 109 9.83 -3.61 -15.85
C MET A 109 9.43 -2.13 -15.78
N MET A 110 10.21 -1.29 -15.09
CA MET A 110 9.96 0.15 -15.06
C MET A 110 9.95 0.74 -16.48
N VAL A 111 10.99 0.42 -17.26
CA VAL A 111 11.12 0.87 -18.65
C VAL A 111 10.02 0.31 -19.55
N ASP A 112 9.69 -0.99 -19.43
CA ASP A 112 8.65 -1.63 -20.23
C ASP A 112 7.26 -1.05 -19.93
N PHE A 113 6.93 -0.81 -18.66
CA PHE A 113 5.66 -0.20 -18.27
C PHE A 113 5.53 1.23 -18.78
N HIS A 114 6.57 2.04 -18.56
CA HIS A 114 6.60 3.43 -19.04
C HIS A 114 6.43 3.50 -20.56
N ALA A 115 7.15 2.65 -21.31
CA ALA A 115 7.05 2.58 -22.76
C ALA A 115 5.68 2.11 -23.26
N ARG A 116 5.14 1.02 -22.70
CA ARG A 116 3.83 0.47 -23.11
C ARG A 116 2.65 1.37 -22.79
N LEU A 117 2.80 2.22 -21.78
CA LEU A 117 1.83 3.25 -21.41
C LEU A 117 2.12 4.60 -22.09
N ASN A 118 2.93 4.61 -23.15
CA ASN A 118 3.26 5.78 -23.97
C ASN A 118 3.83 6.96 -23.15
N GLY A 119 4.51 6.67 -22.05
CA GLY A 119 5.10 7.66 -21.15
C GLY A 119 4.07 8.55 -20.44
N THR A 120 2.82 8.12 -20.32
CA THR A 120 1.72 8.90 -19.71
C THR A 120 1.65 8.80 -18.18
N VAL A 121 2.47 7.93 -17.59
CA VAL A 121 2.50 7.64 -16.15
C VAL A 121 3.89 7.89 -15.58
N ASN A 122 3.95 8.21 -14.29
CA ASN A 122 5.20 8.15 -13.54
C ASN A 122 5.41 6.70 -13.06
N VAL A 123 6.62 6.16 -13.19
CA VAL A 123 6.94 4.81 -12.70
C VAL A 123 8.04 4.89 -11.63
N TYR A 124 7.79 4.37 -10.44
CA TYR A 124 8.68 4.44 -9.28
C TYR A 124 9.15 3.04 -8.86
N SER A 125 10.31 2.97 -8.22
CA SER A 125 10.76 1.80 -7.46
C SER A 125 11.69 2.22 -6.33
N MET A 126 11.86 1.35 -5.34
CA MET A 126 12.73 1.57 -4.18
C MET A 126 13.42 0.28 -3.73
N ASP A 127 14.59 0.44 -3.12
CA ASP A 127 15.25 -0.66 -2.40
C ASP A 127 14.54 -0.97 -1.08
N HIS A 128 14.55 -2.24 -0.68
CA HIS A 128 14.04 -2.65 0.63
C HIS A 128 15.04 -2.36 1.74
N ARG A 129 14.56 -2.21 2.99
CA ARG A 129 15.41 -2.13 4.20
C ARG A 129 16.38 -3.31 4.34
N VAL A 130 16.11 -4.46 3.71
CA VAL A 130 16.89 -5.70 3.81
C VAL A 130 17.79 -5.93 2.57
N ALA A 131 18.46 -4.89 2.06
CA ALA A 131 19.31 -4.99 0.87
C ALA A 131 20.61 -5.82 1.04
N ALA A 132 20.84 -6.43 2.21
CA ALA A 132 22.08 -7.14 2.53
C ALA A 132 21.80 -8.49 3.21
N CYS A 133 22.83 -9.35 3.26
CA CYS A 133 22.78 -10.61 3.99
C CYS A 133 22.28 -10.40 5.43
N ALA A 134 21.22 -11.12 5.83
CA ALA A 134 20.58 -10.98 7.15
C ALA A 134 21.59 -11.06 8.32
N LYS A 135 22.63 -11.90 8.21
CA LYS A 135 23.72 -11.99 9.21
C LYS A 135 24.57 -10.72 9.32
N ALA A 136 24.70 -9.93 8.26
CA ALA A 136 25.40 -8.64 8.32
C ALA A 136 24.52 -7.60 9.01
N VAL A 137 23.21 -7.58 8.69
CA VAL A 137 22.22 -6.72 9.34
C VAL A 137 22.14 -7.03 10.84
N GLU A 138 22.03 -8.30 11.22
CA GLU A 138 22.00 -8.75 12.60
C GLU A 138 23.27 -8.36 13.36
N ARG A 139 24.46 -8.57 12.77
CA ARG A 139 25.72 -8.15 13.41
C ARG A 139 25.81 -6.64 13.61
N LYS A 140 25.26 -5.84 12.68
CA LYS A 140 25.29 -4.38 12.75
C LYS A 140 24.28 -3.84 13.76
N TYR A 141 23.02 -4.28 13.69
CA TYR A 141 21.90 -3.65 14.41
C TYR A 141 21.45 -4.43 15.65
N LYS A 142 21.77 -5.72 15.75
CA LYS A 142 21.38 -6.69 16.81
C LYS A 142 19.87 -6.91 16.94
N ASN A 143 19.10 -5.85 17.12
CA ASN A 143 17.64 -5.87 17.07
C ASN A 143 17.19 -5.69 15.62
N LEU A 144 16.44 -6.67 15.11
CA LEU A 144 15.94 -6.70 13.74
C LEU A 144 14.51 -6.14 13.59
N ALA A 145 13.87 -5.68 14.66
CA ALA A 145 12.52 -5.11 14.61
C ALA A 145 12.41 -3.91 13.63
N ALA A 146 13.51 -3.16 13.46
CA ALA A 146 13.66 -2.09 12.46
C ALA A 146 13.52 -2.54 10.99
N PHE A 147 13.64 -3.85 10.74
CA PHE A 147 13.64 -4.48 9.42
C PHE A 147 12.36 -5.29 9.18
N SER A 148 11.32 -5.07 10.00
CA SER A 148 10.05 -5.77 9.89
C SER A 148 9.24 -5.37 8.65
N MET A 149 8.22 -6.17 8.32
CA MET A 149 7.29 -5.87 7.23
C MET A 149 6.62 -4.52 7.41
N THR A 150 6.22 -4.20 8.65
CA THR A 150 5.55 -2.92 8.94
C THR A 150 6.51 -1.74 8.80
N SER A 151 7.77 -1.88 9.20
CA SER A 151 8.78 -0.83 9.00
C SER A 151 9.02 -0.56 7.51
N ALA A 152 9.19 -1.63 6.72
CA ALA A 152 9.36 -1.51 5.27
C ALA A 152 8.11 -0.93 4.57
N ALA A 153 6.91 -1.34 4.97
CA ALA A 153 5.66 -0.82 4.42
C ALA A 153 5.46 0.66 4.78
N THR A 154 5.97 1.08 5.95
CA THR A 154 5.92 2.48 6.39
C THR A 154 6.85 3.38 5.58
N ASP A 155 8.02 2.88 5.13
CA ASP A 155 8.86 3.61 4.17
C ASP A 155 8.10 3.84 2.88
N LEU A 156 7.53 2.77 2.30
CA LEU A 156 6.81 2.82 1.05
C LEU A 156 5.60 3.75 1.14
N LYS A 157 4.85 3.68 2.25
CA LYS A 157 3.76 4.62 2.56
C LYS A 157 4.25 6.07 2.57
N THR A 158 5.38 6.33 3.23
CA THR A 158 5.94 7.69 3.34
C THR A 158 6.38 8.20 1.96
N LEU A 159 7.08 7.37 1.19
CA LEU A 159 7.50 7.68 -0.18
C LEU A 159 6.33 7.96 -1.13
N ILE A 160 5.27 7.17 -1.05
CA ILE A 160 4.04 7.39 -1.83
C ILE A 160 3.37 8.69 -1.40
N SER A 161 3.18 8.90 -0.10
CA SER A 161 2.35 10.00 0.43
C SER A 161 3.04 11.36 0.34
N GLU A 162 4.35 11.42 0.63
CA GLU A 162 5.09 12.66 0.78
C GLU A 162 5.97 12.99 -0.44
N TYR A 163 6.39 11.97 -1.20
CA TYR A 163 7.45 12.11 -2.23
C TYR A 163 7.04 11.70 -3.64
N SER A 164 5.77 11.34 -3.84
CA SER A 164 5.15 11.27 -5.17
C SER A 164 4.51 12.62 -5.52
N ASN A 165 3.62 12.65 -6.52
CA ASN A 165 2.92 13.87 -6.96
C ASN A 165 1.51 14.05 -6.36
N GLY A 166 1.08 13.16 -5.45
CA GLY A 166 -0.26 13.17 -4.84
C GLY A 166 -1.40 12.70 -5.75
N ALA A 167 -1.12 12.27 -6.98
CA ALA A 167 -2.10 11.66 -7.89
C ALA A 167 -2.39 10.19 -7.55
N ASP A 168 -3.39 9.64 -8.24
CA ASP A 168 -3.78 8.22 -8.13
C ASP A 168 -2.56 7.30 -8.27
N THR A 169 -2.46 6.34 -7.36
CA THR A 169 -1.28 5.48 -7.26
C THR A 169 -1.67 4.00 -7.33
N ILE A 170 -1.05 3.30 -8.27
CA ILE A 170 -1.12 1.84 -8.42
C ILE A 170 0.18 1.26 -7.89
N VAL A 171 0.09 0.28 -6.98
CA VAL A 171 1.27 -0.41 -6.44
C VAL A 171 1.27 -1.86 -6.93
N TYR A 172 2.37 -2.29 -7.53
CA TYR A 172 2.55 -3.63 -8.07
C TYR A 172 3.72 -4.33 -7.36
N GLY A 173 3.39 -5.37 -6.59
CA GLY A 173 4.36 -6.18 -5.87
C GLY A 173 4.76 -7.44 -6.66
N VAL A 174 6.06 -7.72 -6.69
CA VAL A 174 6.61 -8.97 -7.24
C VAL A 174 7.02 -9.88 -6.10
N SER A 175 6.55 -11.13 -6.07
CA SER A 175 6.97 -12.14 -5.06
C SER A 175 6.80 -11.61 -3.62
N TYR A 176 7.85 -11.53 -2.79
CA TYR A 176 7.81 -10.88 -1.46
C TYR A 176 7.22 -9.47 -1.49
N GLY A 177 7.42 -8.73 -2.59
CA GLY A 177 6.81 -7.42 -2.80
C GLY A 177 5.28 -7.47 -2.70
N SER A 178 4.63 -8.59 -3.02
CA SER A 178 3.19 -8.77 -2.84
C SER A 178 2.77 -8.68 -1.37
N THR A 179 3.50 -9.32 -0.46
CA THR A 179 3.24 -9.24 0.98
C THR A 179 3.52 -7.83 1.52
N LEU A 180 4.47 -7.10 0.92
CA LEU A 180 4.70 -5.71 1.28
C LEU A 180 3.56 -4.79 0.82
N VAL A 181 3.03 -5.00 -0.38
CA VAL A 181 1.85 -4.28 -0.89
C VAL A 181 0.62 -4.58 -0.04
N GLU A 182 0.42 -5.84 0.36
CA GLU A 182 -0.64 -6.21 1.30
C GLU A 182 -0.50 -5.43 2.61
N ARG A 183 0.69 -5.46 3.24
CA ARG A 183 0.92 -4.69 4.47
C ARG A 183 0.76 -3.19 4.28
N LEU A 184 1.13 -2.64 3.12
CA LEU A 184 0.89 -1.24 2.77
C LEU A 184 -0.61 -0.91 2.77
N MET A 185 -1.45 -1.80 2.22
CA MET A 185 -2.90 -1.61 2.22
C MET A 185 -3.47 -1.57 3.64
N HIS A 186 -2.90 -2.31 4.60
CA HIS A 186 -3.32 -2.22 6.01
C HIS A 186 -3.00 -0.86 6.64
N LEU A 187 -1.95 -0.19 6.13
CA LEU A 187 -1.58 1.14 6.60
C LEU A 187 -2.46 2.23 5.99
N ASP A 188 -3.38 1.88 5.07
CA ASP A 188 -4.39 2.74 4.45
C ASP A 188 -3.85 4.10 3.96
N PRO A 189 -2.86 4.12 3.04
CA PRO A 189 -2.43 5.36 2.42
C PRO A 189 -3.54 5.91 1.50
N PRO A 190 -3.85 7.22 1.56
CA PRO A 190 -5.05 7.80 0.95
C PRO A 190 -5.10 7.71 -0.59
N THR A 191 -3.98 7.45 -1.26
CA THR A 191 -3.87 7.45 -2.73
C THR A 191 -3.75 6.05 -3.35
N VAL A 192 -3.70 4.98 -2.54
CA VAL A 192 -3.60 3.60 -3.05
C VAL A 192 -4.99 2.98 -3.13
N THR A 193 -5.52 2.86 -4.35
CA THR A 193 -6.84 2.27 -4.60
C THR A 193 -6.70 0.82 -5.03
N GLY A 194 -7.16 -0.13 -4.22
CA GLY A 194 -7.12 -1.56 -4.53
C GLY A 194 -8.51 -2.20 -4.46
N LYS A 195 -9.14 -2.43 -5.62
CA LYS A 195 -10.32 -3.31 -5.72
C LYS A 195 -9.78 -4.75 -5.72
N LEU A 196 -9.86 -5.44 -4.58
CA LEU A 196 -9.03 -6.60 -4.17
C LEU A 196 -9.17 -7.91 -4.98
N ASP A 197 -9.68 -7.86 -6.21
CA ASP A 197 -9.83 -9.01 -7.08
C ASP A 197 -8.80 -9.00 -8.24
N PRO A 198 -7.64 -9.65 -8.08
CA PRO A 198 -6.63 -9.72 -9.15
C PRO A 198 -7.06 -10.63 -10.31
N ARG A 199 -8.10 -11.46 -10.14
CA ARG A 199 -8.55 -12.43 -11.15
C ARG A 199 -9.57 -11.81 -12.10
N THR A 200 -10.44 -10.95 -11.60
CA THR A 200 -11.35 -10.13 -12.41
C THR A 200 -11.16 -8.63 -12.13
N PRO A 201 -10.15 -8.00 -12.77
CA PRO A 201 -9.91 -6.57 -12.60
C PRO A 201 -11.14 -5.73 -12.94
N HIS A 202 -11.52 -4.84 -12.03
CA HIS A 202 -12.76 -4.07 -12.14
C HIS A 202 -12.88 -3.25 -13.44
N LYS A 203 -11.76 -2.80 -14.03
CA LYS A 203 -11.78 -2.08 -15.33
C LYS A 203 -12.53 -2.83 -16.43
N TYR A 204 -12.52 -4.16 -16.41
CA TYR A 204 -13.25 -4.96 -17.41
C TYR A 204 -14.76 -4.96 -17.17
N ALA A 205 -15.20 -4.81 -15.92
CA ALA A 205 -16.61 -4.63 -15.58
C ALA A 205 -17.13 -3.25 -16.02
N GLU A 206 -16.30 -2.20 -15.88
CA GLU A 206 -16.59 -0.85 -16.41
C GLU A 206 -16.71 -0.88 -17.94
N TYR A 207 -15.74 -1.47 -18.65
CA TYR A 207 -15.80 -1.59 -20.11
C TYR A 207 -17.01 -2.40 -20.59
N LEU A 208 -17.37 -3.48 -19.88
CA LEU A 208 -18.55 -4.25 -20.22
C LEU A 208 -19.82 -3.43 -20.00
N LEU A 209 -19.93 -2.71 -18.88
CA LEU A 209 -21.06 -1.81 -18.62
C LEU A 209 -21.20 -0.78 -19.74
N ASP A 210 -20.11 -0.14 -20.15
CA ASP A 210 -20.12 0.87 -21.22
C ASP A 210 -20.55 0.28 -22.56
N ALA A 211 -20.15 -0.96 -22.87
CA ALA A 211 -20.46 -1.62 -24.13
C ALA A 211 -21.89 -2.17 -24.22
N LEU A 212 -22.58 -2.40 -23.10
CA LEU A 212 -23.96 -2.89 -23.09
C LEU A 212 -24.94 -1.83 -23.62
N GLU A 213 -25.90 -2.22 -24.44
CA GLU A 213 -26.94 -1.32 -24.93
C GLU A 213 -28.09 -1.17 -23.93
N GLY A 214 -28.62 0.06 -23.81
CA GLY A 214 -29.75 0.39 -22.94
C GLY A 214 -29.35 1.00 -21.60
N ASP A 215 -30.32 1.68 -20.97
CA ASP A 215 -30.11 2.44 -19.74
C ASP A 215 -30.46 1.64 -18.48
N ASN A 216 -31.07 0.47 -18.65
CA ASN A 216 -31.44 -0.42 -17.54
C ASN A 216 -30.27 -1.34 -17.13
N LYS A 217 -29.11 -0.71 -16.86
CA LYS A 217 -27.88 -1.37 -16.40
C LYS A 217 -27.25 -0.59 -15.25
N GLU A 218 -26.70 -1.30 -14.26
CA GLU A 218 -25.95 -0.71 -13.15
C GLU A 218 -24.76 -1.62 -12.81
N LEU A 219 -23.60 -1.04 -12.52
CA LEU A 219 -22.46 -1.74 -11.94
C LEU A 219 -22.45 -1.56 -10.43
N VAL A 220 -22.64 -2.65 -9.71
CA VAL A 220 -22.53 -2.68 -8.24
C VAL A 220 -21.12 -3.12 -7.84
N THR A 221 -20.41 -2.25 -7.14
CA THR A 221 -19.00 -2.45 -6.78
C THR A 221 -18.85 -2.88 -5.33
N PHE A 222 -18.19 -4.02 -5.11
CA PHE A 222 -17.68 -4.43 -3.81
C PHE A 222 -16.22 -4.04 -3.68
N GLN A 223 -15.86 -3.25 -2.66
CA GLN A 223 -14.50 -2.71 -2.54
C GLN A 223 -13.46 -3.80 -2.24
N HIS A 224 -13.84 -4.79 -1.42
CA HIS A 224 -12.90 -5.72 -0.79
C HIS A 224 -13.21 -7.20 -1.03
N VAL A 225 -14.22 -7.50 -1.86
CA VAL A 225 -14.62 -8.89 -2.14
C VAL A 225 -13.74 -9.47 -3.25
N VAL A 226 -13.38 -10.74 -3.06
CA VAL A 226 -12.59 -11.51 -4.03
C VAL A 226 -13.43 -11.95 -5.25
N HIS A 227 -12.79 -12.64 -6.19
CA HIS A 227 -13.45 -13.18 -7.39
C HIS A 227 -14.73 -13.95 -7.09
N GLY A 228 -15.79 -13.68 -7.86
CA GLY A 228 -17.09 -14.33 -7.72
C GLY A 228 -17.95 -13.66 -6.65
N THR A 229 -18.17 -12.36 -6.78
CA THR A 229 -18.88 -11.52 -5.79
C THR A 229 -20.27 -12.04 -5.41
N LEU A 230 -20.99 -12.74 -6.30
CA LEU A 230 -22.26 -13.40 -5.97
C LEU A 230 -22.13 -14.49 -4.90
N SER A 231 -20.96 -15.14 -4.79
CA SER A 231 -20.73 -16.28 -3.88
C SER A 231 -19.80 -15.95 -2.72
N TRP A 232 -19.04 -14.86 -2.79
CA TRP A 232 -17.99 -14.54 -1.81
C TRP A 232 -18.21 -13.23 -1.04
N SER A 233 -19.33 -12.51 -1.28
CA SER A 233 -19.69 -11.30 -0.53
C SER A 233 -20.44 -11.62 0.77
N PHE A 234 -19.82 -12.43 1.62
CA PHE A 234 -20.39 -12.76 2.93
C PHE A 234 -20.49 -11.51 3.82
N LEU A 235 -21.61 -11.39 4.53
CA LEU A 235 -21.82 -10.34 5.53
C LEU A 235 -21.19 -10.71 6.88
N ASP A 236 -20.97 -12.00 7.10
CA ASP A 236 -20.24 -12.56 8.24
C ASP A 236 -19.14 -13.48 7.68
N GLU A 237 -17.87 -13.12 7.91
CA GLU A 237 -16.72 -13.87 7.40
C GLU A 237 -16.51 -15.22 8.09
N GLU A 238 -17.23 -15.50 9.19
CA GLU A 238 -17.20 -16.78 9.91
C GLU A 238 -18.35 -17.71 9.49
N ASP A 239 -19.35 -17.24 8.74
CA ASP A 239 -20.51 -18.02 8.28
C ASP A 239 -20.58 -18.13 6.76
N TYR A 240 -19.87 -19.12 6.21
CA TYR A 240 -19.84 -19.43 4.77
C TYR A 240 -21.11 -20.12 4.24
N GLU A 241 -22.07 -20.46 5.09
CA GLU A 241 -23.37 -21.01 4.68
C GLU A 241 -24.45 -19.92 4.59
N SER A 242 -24.13 -18.70 5.05
CA SER A 242 -25.03 -17.55 5.00
C SER A 242 -25.24 -17.03 3.58
N GLU A 243 -26.38 -16.36 3.39
CA GLU A 243 -26.67 -15.68 2.13
C GLU A 243 -25.78 -14.44 1.95
N THR A 244 -25.11 -14.36 0.80
CA THR A 244 -24.19 -13.25 0.47
C THR A 244 -24.94 -11.99 0.05
N CYS A 245 -24.32 -10.83 0.23
CA CYS A 245 -24.89 -9.55 -0.22
C CYS A 245 -25.10 -9.51 -1.75
N GLY A 246 -24.15 -10.07 -2.52
CA GLY A 246 -24.26 -10.22 -3.96
C GLY A 246 -25.48 -11.03 -4.38
N MET A 247 -25.78 -12.12 -3.66
CA MET A 247 -26.99 -12.91 -3.90
C MET A 247 -28.26 -12.13 -3.54
N LYS A 248 -28.28 -11.42 -2.40
CA LYS A 248 -29.42 -10.57 -1.99
C LYS A 248 -29.76 -9.51 -3.04
N ILE A 249 -28.75 -8.82 -3.56
CA ILE A 249 -28.91 -7.81 -4.62
C ILE A 249 -29.48 -8.46 -5.88
N PHE A 250 -28.90 -9.58 -6.32
CA PHE A 250 -29.38 -10.32 -7.49
C PHE A 250 -30.85 -10.76 -7.36
N LEU A 251 -31.22 -11.35 -6.22
CA LEU A 251 -32.61 -11.75 -5.95
C LEU A 251 -33.55 -10.54 -5.93
N SER A 252 -33.12 -9.39 -5.39
CA SER A 252 -33.93 -8.17 -5.41
C SER A 252 -34.20 -7.68 -6.83
N TYR A 253 -33.20 -7.73 -7.72
CA TYR A 253 -33.34 -7.37 -9.13
C TYR A 253 -34.33 -8.27 -9.86
N VAL A 254 -34.26 -9.58 -9.60
CA VAL A 254 -35.17 -10.56 -10.21
C VAL A 254 -36.60 -10.34 -9.69
N HIS A 255 -36.78 -10.16 -8.38
CA HIS A 255 -38.10 -9.93 -7.78
C HIS A 255 -38.73 -8.59 -8.18
N SER A 256 -37.93 -7.56 -8.48
CA SER A 256 -38.43 -6.29 -8.99
C SER A 256 -38.83 -6.32 -10.46
N GLY A 257 -38.67 -7.45 -11.15
CA GLY A 257 -38.91 -7.54 -12.58
C GLY A 257 -37.87 -6.77 -13.39
N ALA A 258 -36.61 -6.77 -12.92
CA ALA A 258 -35.50 -6.04 -13.48
C ALA A 258 -35.63 -4.50 -13.42
N ASP A 259 -36.42 -3.97 -12.48
CA ASP A 259 -36.48 -2.53 -12.21
C ASP A 259 -35.31 -2.10 -11.32
N LEU A 260 -34.39 -1.31 -11.88
CA LEU A 260 -33.25 -0.77 -11.15
C LEU A 260 -33.62 0.23 -10.07
N ALA A 261 -34.73 0.97 -10.21
CA ALA A 261 -35.17 1.91 -9.19
C ALA A 261 -35.62 1.19 -7.90
N ALA A 262 -35.98 -0.10 -8.02
CA ALA A 262 -36.36 -0.97 -6.93
C ALA A 262 -35.24 -1.93 -6.47
N LEU A 263 -34.02 -1.80 -7.01
CA LEU A 263 -32.88 -2.65 -6.65
C LEU A 263 -32.47 -2.39 -5.19
N ASN A 264 -32.52 -3.43 -4.35
CA ASN A 264 -32.12 -3.30 -2.96
C ASN A 264 -30.62 -3.56 -2.80
N LYS A 265 -29.88 -2.53 -2.41
CA LYS A 265 -28.43 -2.54 -2.18
C LYS A 265 -28.03 -2.29 -0.73
N SER A 266 -28.99 -2.31 0.21
CA SER A 266 -28.72 -1.94 1.61
C SER A 266 -27.64 -2.80 2.28
N CYS A 267 -27.50 -4.06 1.84
CA CYS A 267 -26.47 -4.95 2.37
C CYS A 267 -25.03 -4.48 2.07
N LEU A 268 -24.83 -3.56 1.12
CA LEU A 268 -23.51 -2.96 0.90
C LEU A 268 -23.03 -2.16 2.11
N ASP A 269 -23.95 -1.52 2.84
CA ASP A 269 -23.64 -0.76 4.05
C ASP A 269 -23.31 -1.69 5.24
N GLU A 270 -23.70 -2.96 5.15
CA GLU A 270 -23.46 -4.01 6.14
C GLU A 270 -22.21 -4.83 5.83
N MET A 271 -21.58 -4.64 4.66
CA MET A 271 -20.39 -5.39 4.29
C MET A 271 -19.28 -5.16 5.32
N PRO A 272 -18.64 -6.22 5.83
CA PRO A 272 -17.59 -6.08 6.82
C PRO A 272 -16.47 -5.18 6.28
N PRO A 273 -15.90 -4.32 7.12
CA PRO A 273 -14.68 -3.62 6.74
C PRO A 273 -13.59 -4.67 6.51
N LEU A 274 -12.68 -4.34 5.61
CA LEU A 274 -11.53 -5.19 5.33
C LEU A 274 -10.74 -5.43 6.62
N ASN A 275 -10.82 -6.66 7.14
CA ASN A 275 -10.14 -7.06 8.36
C ASN A 275 -8.95 -7.95 8.02
N TRP A 276 -7.77 -7.36 8.06
CA TRP A 276 -6.55 -8.10 7.79
C TRP A 276 -5.91 -8.75 9.03
N THR A 277 -6.66 -8.89 10.12
CA THR A 277 -6.18 -9.60 11.30
C THR A 277 -6.17 -11.09 11.01
N THR A 278 -4.98 -11.69 10.86
CA THR A 278 -4.86 -13.13 10.65
C THR A 278 -5.39 -13.89 11.88
N PRO A 279 -6.33 -14.85 11.69
CA PRO A 279 -6.88 -15.60 12.81
C PRO A 279 -5.79 -16.37 13.57
N ILE A 280 -6.02 -16.57 14.87
CA ILE A 280 -5.03 -17.16 15.80
C ILE A 280 -4.56 -18.53 15.30
N ASP A 281 -5.49 -19.36 14.84
CA ASP A 281 -5.19 -20.71 14.40
C ASP A 281 -4.28 -20.71 13.16
N TYR A 282 -4.49 -19.78 12.22
CA TYR A 282 -3.65 -19.67 11.02
C TYR A 282 -2.24 -19.18 11.37
N ARG A 283 -2.12 -18.10 12.16
CA ARG A 283 -0.80 -17.57 12.53
C ARG A 283 -0.01 -18.55 13.40
N ASN A 284 -0.66 -19.30 14.29
CA ASN A 284 0.01 -20.28 15.15
C ASN A 284 0.43 -21.52 14.35
N SER A 285 -0.50 -22.10 13.58
CA SER A 285 -0.29 -23.39 12.90
C SER A 285 0.64 -23.28 11.69
N PHE A 286 0.59 -22.17 10.95
CA PHE A 286 1.38 -22.01 9.71
C PHE A 286 2.64 -21.17 9.91
N LEU A 287 2.59 -20.15 10.76
CA LEU A 287 3.69 -19.19 10.91
C LEU A 287 4.41 -19.33 12.26
N SER A 288 3.74 -19.91 13.27
CA SER A 288 4.21 -20.03 14.65
C SER A 288 4.70 -18.70 15.22
N VAL A 289 3.92 -17.64 14.99
CA VAL A 289 4.18 -16.27 15.46
C VAL A 289 2.92 -15.69 16.08
N VAL A 290 3.11 -14.78 17.04
CA VAL A 290 2.01 -14.00 17.64
C VAL A 290 1.48 -12.94 16.68
N ASP A 291 2.36 -12.39 15.85
CA ASP A 291 2.05 -11.39 14.82
C ASP A 291 2.66 -11.83 13.48
N PRO A 292 1.88 -11.96 12.40
CA PRO A 292 2.36 -12.45 11.10
C PRO A 292 3.30 -11.46 10.36
N TYR A 293 3.34 -10.19 10.74
CA TYR A 293 4.13 -9.15 10.09
C TYR A 293 5.38 -8.77 10.91
N ASP A 294 5.25 -8.69 12.22
CA ASP A 294 6.29 -8.20 13.14
C ASP A 294 6.66 -9.22 14.24
N GLY A 295 6.02 -10.39 14.26
CA GLY A 295 6.23 -11.40 15.30
C GLY A 295 7.54 -12.18 15.15
N ILE A 296 8.04 -12.64 16.29
CA ILE A 296 9.20 -13.54 16.36
C ILE A 296 8.67 -14.97 16.38
N TYR A 297 9.32 -15.85 15.60
CA TYR A 297 9.04 -17.28 15.62
C TYR A 297 9.11 -17.84 17.04
N ASP A 298 8.05 -18.48 17.48
CA ASP A 298 7.94 -19.17 18.76
C ASP A 298 7.51 -20.62 18.53
N VAL A 299 8.45 -21.54 18.74
CA VAL A 299 8.23 -22.99 18.60
C VAL A 299 7.13 -23.52 19.53
N ASN A 300 6.75 -22.79 20.57
CA ASN A 300 5.66 -23.21 21.45
C ASN A 300 4.27 -22.89 20.86
N LEU A 301 4.21 -22.10 19.78
CA LEU A 301 2.96 -21.80 19.07
C LEU A 301 2.63 -22.82 17.98
N SER A 302 3.61 -23.59 17.50
CA SER A 302 3.33 -24.75 16.67
C SER A 302 2.72 -25.86 17.54
N ALA A 303 1.41 -26.04 17.44
CA ALA A 303 0.71 -27.20 17.99
C ALA A 303 1.00 -28.46 17.16
#